data_AF-A0A4P6P8J6-F1
#
_entry.id   AF-A0A4P6P8J6-F1
#
_cell.length_a   1.000
_cell.length_b   1.000
_cell.length_c   1.000
_cell.angle_alpha   90.00
_cell.angle_beta   90.00
_cell.angle_gamma   90.00
#
_symmetry.space_group_name_H-M   'P 1'
#
loop_
_entity.id
_entity.type
_entity.pdbx_description
1 polymer ?
#
loop_
_entity_poly.entity_id
_entity_poly.type
_entity_poly.pdbx_seq_one_letter_code
_entity_poly.pdbx_strand_id
1 'polypeptide(L)'
;MKTLLEKFERVIVLTLMSFMMLAVLLTTIEVGVILWQEMLKPPKWLLNVAEMMEVFGFILMVVIGLELLDTIKAYLMKHEIHVEVVLLIALVAVARKVIILDYKTVSPEMMLAVAALVLSMSAGFFLVRHSLSDHRKRSENPDR
;
A
#
# COMPACT_ATOMS: atom_id res chain seq x y z
N MET A 1 9.75 33.96 -1.89
CA MET A 1 8.73 33.10 -2.54
C MET A 1 9.05 31.62 -2.37
N LYS A 2 10.26 31.13 -2.73
CA LYS A 2 10.69 29.74 -2.49
C LYS A 2 10.54 29.28 -1.02
N THR A 3 10.98 30.11 -0.07
CA THR A 3 10.88 29.84 1.37
C THR A 3 9.45 29.85 1.95
N LEU A 4 8.48 30.48 1.27
CA LEU A 4 7.06 30.41 1.67
C LEU A 4 6.42 29.11 1.17
N LEU A 5 6.74 28.70 -0.06
CA LEU A 5 6.30 27.43 -0.63
C LEU A 5 6.85 26.25 0.17
N GLU A 6 8.13 26.24 0.50
CA GLU A 6 8.76 25.19 1.31
C GLU A 6 8.13 25.07 2.71
N LYS A 7 7.82 26.20 3.36
CA LYS A 7 7.13 26.21 4.66
C LYS A 7 5.71 25.69 4.56
N PHE A 8 4.98 26.11 3.52
CA PHE A 8 3.61 25.66 3.27
C PHE A 8 3.56 24.15 3.01
N GLU A 9 4.45 23.66 2.14
CA GLU A 9 4.59 22.24 1.83
C GLU A 9 4.91 21.43 3.10
N ARG A 10 5.88 21.88 3.90
CA ARG A 10 6.23 21.22 5.16
C ARG A 10 5.05 21.15 6.13
N VAL A 11 4.24 22.21 6.23
CA VAL A 11 3.04 22.21 7.08
C VAL A 11 2.01 21.20 6.58
N ILE A 12 1.78 21.11 5.27
CA ILE A 12 0.87 20.12 4.69
C ILE A 12 1.36 18.71 4.98
N VAL A 13 2.64 18.42 4.70
CA VAL A 13 3.21 17.08 4.89
C VAL A 13 3.12 16.64 6.36
N LEU A 14 3.44 17.52 7.31
CA LEU A 14 3.31 17.23 8.74
C LEU A 14 1.85 16.99 9.15
N THR A 15 0.91 17.74 8.58
CA THR A 15 -0.52 17.56 8.83
C THR A 15 -1.00 16.21 8.30
N LEU A 16 -0.65 15.87 7.06
CA LEU A 16 -0.97 14.58 6.43
C LEU A 16 -0.35 13.41 7.21
N MET A 17 0.90 13.55 7.65
CA MET A 17 1.58 12.55 8.48
C MET A 17 0.84 12.33 9.80
N SER A 18 0.37 13.41 10.44
CA SER A 18 -0.40 13.32 11.68
C SER A 18 -1.73 12.60 11.48
N PHE A 19 -2.44 12.90 10.38
CA PHE A 19 -3.68 12.19 10.03
C PHE A 19 -3.45 10.72 9.73
N MET A 20 -2.37 10.39 9.01
CA MET A 20 -1.99 8.99 8.73
C MET A 20 -1.64 8.23 10.00
N MET A 21 -0.88 8.83 10.92
CA MET A 21 -0.56 8.21 12.21
C MET A 21 -1.82 7.93 13.03
N LEU A 22 -2.75 8.90 13.08
CA LEU A 22 -4.02 8.73 13.77
C LEU A 22 -4.87 7.64 13.11
N ALA A 23 -4.98 7.64 11.79
CA ALA A 23 -5.74 6.64 11.05
C ALA A 23 -5.19 5.22 11.30
N VAL A 24 -3.87 5.03 11.18
CA VAL A 24 -3.21 3.74 11.45
C VAL A 24 -3.46 3.28 12.89
N LEU A 25 -3.38 4.18 13.87
CA LEU A 25 -3.65 3.86 15.27
C LEU A 25 -5.11 3.42 15.47
N LEU A 26 -6.06 4.17 14.92
CA LEU A 26 -7.48 3.86 15.01
C LEU A 26 -7.80 2.52 14.31
N THR A 27 -7.30 2.30 13.10
CA THR A 27 -7.46 1.02 12.40
C THR A 27 -6.86 -0.13 13.20
N THR A 28 -5.70 0.06 13.83
CA THR A 28 -5.08 -0.98 14.67
C THR A 28 -5.96 -1.36 15.86
N ILE A 29 -6.54 -0.37 16.53
CA ILE A 29 -7.50 -0.60 17.64
C ILE A 29 -8.74 -1.31 17.11
N GLU A 30 -9.29 -0.87 15.99
CA GLU A 30 -10.46 -1.47 15.35
C GLU A 30 -10.23 -2.94 14.99
N VAL A 31 -9.08 -3.29 14.42
CA VAL A 31 -8.70 -4.69 14.14
C VAL A 31 -8.71 -5.52 15.42
N GLY A 32 -8.16 -4.98 16.52
CA GLY A 32 -8.16 -5.65 17.82
C GLY A 32 -9.56 -5.88 18.37
N VAL A 33 -10.44 -4.88 18.24
CA VAL A 33 -11.85 -4.98 18.65
C VAL A 33 -12.60 -6.02 17.82
N ILE A 34 -12.43 -6.00 16.49
CA ILE A 34 -13.07 -6.98 15.58
C ILE A 34 -12.59 -8.39 15.93
N LEU A 35 -11.28 -8.59 16.07
CA LEU A 35 -10.72 -9.89 16.43
C LEU A 35 -11.29 -10.41 17.76
N TRP A 36 -11.39 -9.54 18.76
CA TRP A 36 -11.98 -9.89 20.05
C TRP A 36 -13.46 -10.28 19.92
N GLN A 37 -14.24 -9.55 19.12
CA GLN A 37 -15.64 -9.86 18.87
C GLN A 37 -15.80 -11.20 18.13
N GLU A 38 -15.00 -11.46 17.10
CA GLU A 38 -15.04 -12.72 16.35
C GLU A 38 -14.70 -13.91 17.26
N MET A 39 -13.73 -13.78 18.17
CA MET A 39 -13.36 -14.85 19.10
C MET A 39 -14.46 -15.22 20.11
N LEU A 40 -15.38 -14.29 20.40
CA LEU A 40 -16.50 -14.51 21.31
C LEU A 40 -17.73 -15.12 20.64
N LYS A 41 -17.80 -15.13 19.29
CA LYS A 41 -18.90 -15.75 18.55
C LYS A 41 -18.85 -17.29 18.70
N PRO A 42 -20.00 -17.99 18.72
CA PRO A 42 -20.02 -19.45 18.74
C PRO A 42 -19.62 -20.02 17.36
N PRO A 43 -18.76 -21.06 17.26
CA PRO A 43 -18.00 -21.72 18.32
C PRO A 43 -16.86 -20.84 18.84
N LYS A 44 -16.86 -20.58 20.15
CA LYS A 44 -15.89 -19.66 20.77
C LYS A 44 -14.46 -20.10 20.49
N TRP A 45 -13.56 -19.13 20.34
CA TRP A 45 -12.12 -19.33 20.11
C TRP A 45 -11.75 -19.99 18.77
N LEU A 46 -12.70 -20.18 17.86
CA LEU A 46 -12.45 -20.74 16.54
C LEU A 46 -12.92 -19.74 15.48
N LEU A 47 -12.01 -19.39 14.57
CA LEU A 47 -12.34 -18.64 13.37
C LEU A 47 -12.50 -19.62 12.20
N ASN A 48 -13.56 -19.45 11.42
CA ASN A 48 -13.66 -20.15 10.15
C ASN A 48 -12.78 -19.48 9.07
N VAL A 49 -12.69 -20.10 7.89
CA VAL A 49 -11.83 -19.60 6.79
C VAL A 49 -12.24 -18.19 6.36
N ALA A 50 -13.53 -17.88 6.29
CA ALA A 50 -14.00 -16.56 5.86
C ALA A 50 -13.63 -15.48 6.89
N GLU A 51 -13.86 -15.75 8.17
CA GLU A 51 -13.48 -14.86 9.28
C GLU A 51 -11.97 -14.64 9.34
N MET A 52 -11.17 -15.69 9.11
CA MET A 52 -9.69 -15.56 9.02
C MET A 52 -9.27 -14.67 7.85
N MET A 53 -9.87 -14.84 6.67
CA MET A 53 -9.57 -14.00 5.51
C MET A 53 -9.95 -12.54 5.76
N GLU A 54 -11.05 -12.29 6.47
CA GLU A 54 -11.48 -10.95 6.87
C GLU A 54 -10.48 -10.29 7.84
N VAL A 55 -10.07 -11.01 8.90
CA VAL A 55 -9.06 -10.54 9.86
C VAL A 55 -7.72 -10.24 9.17
N PHE A 56 -7.22 -11.15 8.33
CA PHE A 56 -6.01 -10.88 7.53
C PHE A 56 -6.19 -9.67 6.62
N GLY A 57 -7.40 -9.48 6.11
CA GLY A 57 -7.77 -8.27 5.43
C GLY A 57 -7.49 -7.02 6.26
N PHE A 58 -8.08 -6.93 7.46
CA PHE A 58 -7.89 -5.76 8.32
C PHE A 58 -6.43 -5.56 8.72
N ILE A 59 -5.68 -6.63 9.02
CA ILE A 59 -4.25 -6.55 9.33
C ILE A 59 -3.46 -5.94 8.17
N LEU A 60 -3.69 -6.42 6.94
CA LEU A 60 -3.00 -5.87 5.77
C LEU A 60 -3.39 -4.40 5.50
N MET A 61 -4.59 -3.97 5.89
CA MET A 61 -4.99 -2.56 5.81
C MET A 61 -4.13 -1.68 6.74
N VAL A 62 -3.80 -2.16 7.93
CA VAL A 62 -2.85 -1.49 8.84
C VAL A 62 -1.46 -1.42 8.23
N VAL A 63 -0.97 -2.51 7.64
CA VAL A 63 0.36 -2.57 7.00
C VAL A 63 0.47 -1.56 5.85
N ILE A 64 -0.54 -1.47 4.98
CA ILE A 64 -0.57 -0.46 3.90
C ILE A 64 -0.51 0.96 4.47
N GLY A 65 -1.23 1.22 5.56
CA GLY A 65 -1.18 2.53 6.24
C GLY A 65 0.22 2.86 6.78
N LEU A 66 0.92 1.88 7.35
CA LEU A 66 2.31 2.03 7.81
C LEU A 66 3.29 2.26 6.64
N GLU A 67 3.15 1.52 5.54
CA GLU A 67 3.99 1.70 4.34
C GLU A 67 3.81 3.09 3.70
N LEU A 68 2.56 3.56 3.61
CA LEU A 68 2.26 4.90 3.11
C LEU A 68 2.81 5.99 4.05
N LEU A 69 2.73 5.78 5.37
CA LEU A 69 3.31 6.68 6.36
C LEU A 69 4.85 6.77 6.20
N ASP A 70 5.52 5.65 5.97
CA ASP A 70 6.96 5.63 5.68
C ASP A 70 7.30 6.31 4.35
N THR A 71 6.45 6.19 3.34
CA THR A 71 6.61 6.89 2.06
C THR A 71 6.52 8.41 2.24
N ILE A 72 5.56 8.90 3.02
CA ILE A 72 5.43 10.33 3.35
C ILE A 72 6.60 10.82 4.20
N LYS A 73 7.08 10.00 5.15
CA LYS A 73 8.30 10.31 5.94
C LYS A 73 9.52 10.44 5.04
N ALA A 74 9.71 9.53 4.10
CA ALA A 74 10.83 9.56 3.16
C ALA A 74 10.81 10.84 2.30
N TYR A 75 9.63 11.27 1.86
CA TYR A 75 9.44 12.54 1.18
C TYR A 75 9.91 13.72 2.01
N LEU A 76 9.54 13.79 3.30
CA LEU A 76 9.96 14.88 4.19
C LEU A 76 11.48 14.94 4.41
N MET A 77 12.16 13.79 4.43
CA MET A 77 13.60 13.70 4.70
C MET A 77 14.45 13.98 3.46
N LYS A 78 14.04 13.52 2.27
CA LYS A 78 14.86 13.56 1.05
C LYS A 78 14.28 14.42 -0.08
N HIS A 79 13.06 14.97 0.06
CA HIS A 79 12.29 15.66 -0.99
C HIS A 79 12.13 14.84 -2.28
N GLU A 80 12.27 13.51 -2.19
CA GLU A 80 12.18 12.61 -3.33
C GLU A 80 11.16 11.52 -3.02
N ILE A 81 10.16 11.40 -3.89
CA ILE A 81 9.27 10.24 -3.91
C ILE A 81 9.90 9.21 -4.83
N HIS A 82 10.34 8.09 -4.27
CA HIS A 82 10.74 6.94 -5.07
C HIS A 82 9.49 6.34 -5.74
N VAL A 83 9.30 6.64 -7.03
CA VAL A 83 8.15 6.17 -7.81
C VAL A 83 8.01 4.65 -7.79
N GLU A 84 9.13 3.93 -7.69
CA GLU A 84 9.16 2.47 -7.51
C GLU A 84 8.40 2.00 -6.25
N VAL A 85 8.51 2.74 -5.14
CA VAL A 85 7.82 2.41 -3.87
C VAL A 85 6.31 2.58 -4.02
N VAL A 86 5.87 3.65 -4.69
CA VAL A 86 4.44 3.90 -4.91
C VAL A 86 3.81 2.82 -5.79
N LEU A 87 4.52 2.39 -6.85
CA LEU A 87 4.08 1.29 -7.72
C LEU A 87 4.05 -0.05 -6.97
N LEU A 88 5.02 -0.29 -6.08
CA LEU A 88 5.04 -1.48 -5.24
C LEU A 88 3.83 -1.52 -4.30
N ILE A 89 3.52 -0.42 -3.62
CA ILE A 89 2.33 -0.30 -2.75
C ILE A 89 1.05 -0.55 -3.56
N ALA A 90 0.95 -0.01 -4.78
CA ALA A 90 -0.19 -0.26 -5.65
C ALA A 90 -0.32 -1.74 -6.04
N LEU A 91 0.78 -2.41 -6.37
CA LEU A 91 0.81 -3.85 -6.66
C LEU A 91 0.40 -4.69 -5.45
N VAL A 92 0.91 -4.37 -4.26
CA VAL A 92 0.54 -5.04 -3.00
C VAL A 92 -0.95 -4.86 -2.70
N ALA A 93 -1.50 -3.66 -2.90
CA ALA A 93 -2.92 -3.38 -2.70
C ALA A 93 -3.81 -4.20 -3.63
N VAL A 94 -3.45 -4.33 -4.91
CA VAL A 94 -4.19 -5.17 -5.87
C VAL A 94 -4.03 -6.64 -5.51
N ALA A 95 -2.82 -7.12 -5.23
CA ALA A 95 -2.56 -8.52 -4.87
C ALA A 95 -3.42 -8.95 -3.66
N ARG A 96 -3.52 -8.11 -2.63
CA ARG A 96 -4.40 -8.37 -1.49
C ARG A 96 -5.87 -8.49 -1.91
N LYS A 97 -6.35 -7.61 -2.80
CA LYS A 97 -7.75 -7.66 -3.25
C LYS A 97 -8.06 -8.94 -4.01
N VAL A 98 -7.09 -9.46 -4.76
CA VAL A 98 -7.18 -10.76 -5.45
C VAL A 98 -7.22 -11.91 -4.45
N ILE A 99 -6.38 -11.91 -3.40
CA ILE A 99 -6.35 -12.98 -2.38
C ILE A 99 -7.69 -13.13 -1.64
N ILE A 100 -8.38 -12.02 -1.36
CA ILE A 100 -9.65 -12.01 -0.59
C ILE A 100 -10.86 -12.28 -1.51
N LEU A 101 -10.67 -12.35 -2.83
CA LEU A 101 -11.75 -12.49 -3.78
C LEU A 101 -12.44 -13.87 -3.65
N ASP A 102 -13.77 -13.89 -3.52
CA ASP A 102 -14.52 -15.15 -3.56
C ASP A 102 -14.78 -15.59 -5.01
N TYR A 103 -13.90 -16.47 -5.50
CA TYR A 103 -13.96 -17.02 -6.85
C TYR A 103 -15.25 -17.76 -7.20
N LYS A 104 -16.12 -18.09 -6.23
CA LYS A 104 -17.44 -18.70 -6.50
C LYS A 104 -18.46 -17.68 -7.02
N THR A 105 -18.25 -16.41 -6.74
CA THR A 105 -19.20 -15.32 -7.06
C THR A 105 -18.73 -14.43 -8.21
N VAL A 106 -17.52 -14.65 -8.69
CA VAL A 106 -16.84 -13.80 -9.67
C VAL A 106 -17.05 -14.37 -11.06
N SER A 107 -17.51 -13.52 -12.00
CA SER A 107 -17.64 -13.93 -13.40
C SER A 107 -16.25 -14.18 -14.04
N PRO A 108 -16.14 -15.11 -15.00
CA PRO A 108 -14.88 -15.34 -15.72
C PRO A 108 -14.31 -14.07 -16.36
N GLU A 109 -15.18 -13.16 -16.80
CA GLU A 109 -14.84 -11.85 -17.36
C GLU A 109 -14.12 -10.96 -16.33
N MET A 110 -14.61 -10.94 -15.08
CA MET A 110 -13.98 -10.19 -14.01
C MET A 110 -12.62 -10.80 -13.62
N MET A 111 -12.47 -12.13 -13.66
CA MET A 111 -11.17 -12.78 -13.45
C MET A 111 -10.15 -12.38 -14.53
N LEU A 112 -10.58 -12.33 -15.80
CA LEU A 112 -9.71 -11.87 -16.90
C LEU A 112 -9.35 -10.38 -16.74
N ALA A 113 -10.29 -9.53 -16.33
CA ALA A 113 -10.03 -8.12 -16.06
C ALA A 113 -8.99 -7.93 -14.94
N VAL A 114 -9.09 -8.72 -13.87
CA VAL A 114 -8.12 -8.72 -12.77
C VAL A 114 -6.74 -9.20 -13.24
N ALA A 115 -6.68 -10.27 -14.05
CA ALA A 115 -5.43 -10.75 -14.61
C ALA A 115 -4.76 -9.68 -15.51
N ALA A 116 -5.54 -9.03 -16.38
CA ALA A 116 -5.06 -7.94 -17.23
C ALA A 116 -4.54 -6.76 -16.39
N LEU A 117 -5.26 -6.35 -15.34
CA LEU A 117 -4.83 -5.30 -14.42
C LEU A 117 -3.47 -5.63 -13.76
N VAL A 118 -3.32 -6.84 -13.22
CA VAL A 118 -2.08 -7.28 -12.56
C VAL A 118 -0.92 -7.30 -13.55
N LEU A 119 -1.14 -7.78 -14.78
CA LEU A 119 -0.13 -7.78 -15.84
C LEU A 119 0.27 -6.36 -16.25
N SER A 120 -0.69 -5.47 -16.46
CA SER A 120 -0.42 -4.07 -16.82
C SER A 120 0.38 -3.35 -15.74
N MET A 121 0.03 -3.53 -14.46
CA MET A 121 0.78 -2.93 -13.36
C MET A 121 2.19 -3.51 -13.22
N SER A 122 2.35 -4.83 -13.38
CA SER A 122 3.66 -5.49 -13.32
C SER A 122 4.57 -5.02 -14.46
N ALA A 123 4.03 -4.86 -15.67
CA ALA A 123 4.75 -4.31 -16.80
C ALA A 123 5.16 -2.84 -16.56
N GLY A 124 4.25 -2.02 -16.01
CA GLY A 124 4.56 -0.64 -15.64
C GLY A 124 5.69 -0.55 -14.60
N PHE A 125 5.65 -1.39 -13.57
CA PHE A 125 6.73 -1.49 -12.58
C PHE A 125 8.06 -1.87 -13.22
N PHE A 126 8.08 -2.87 -14.10
CA PHE A 126 9.29 -3.29 -14.80
C PHE A 126 9.90 -2.16 -15.65
N LEU A 127 9.08 -1.44 -16.41
CA LEU A 127 9.52 -0.33 -17.27
C LEU A 127 10.13 0.81 -16.45
N VAL A 128 9.45 1.23 -15.37
CA VAL A 128 9.94 2.29 -14.50
C VAL A 128 11.26 1.90 -13.83
N ARG A 129 11.34 0.68 -13.29
CA ARG A 129 12.57 0.18 -12.67
C ARG A 129 13.74 0.11 -13.67
N HIS A 130 13.47 -0.33 -14.90
CA HIS A 130 14.49 -0.41 -15.94
C HIS A 130 14.99 0.98 -16.35
N SER A 131 14.08 1.93 -16.58
CA SER A 131 14.43 3.32 -16.93
C SER A 131 15.27 4.01 -15.84
N LEU A 132 14.89 3.84 -14.56
CA LEU A 132 15.65 4.40 -13.44
C LEU A 132 17.05 3.77 -13.29
N SER A 133 17.17 2.45 -13.54
CA SER A 133 18.47 1.78 -13.53
C SER A 133 19.39 2.22 -14.67
N ASP A 134 18.84 2.55 -15.84
CA ASP A 134 19.63 2.95 -17.01
C ASP A 134 20.17 4.38 -16.87
N HIS A 135 19.38 5.28 -16.28
CA HIS A 135 19.84 6.63 -15.94
C HIS A 135 21.00 6.65 -14.95
N ARG A 136 20.97 5.79 -13.91
CA ARG A 136 22.06 5.69 -12.94
C ARG A 136 23.37 5.16 -13.55
N LYS A 137 23.29 4.23 -14.51
CA LYS A 137 24.47 3.73 -15.24
C LYS A 137 25.10 4.79 -16.15
N ARG A 138 24.30 5.65 -16.79
CA ARG A 138 24.80 6.76 -17.62
C ARG A 138 25.46 7.87 -16.79
N SER A 139 24.97 8.14 -15.57
CA SER A 139 25.61 9.14 -14.69
C SER A 139 26.94 8.68 -14.08
N GLU A 140 27.15 7.37 -13.95
CA GLU A 140 28.40 6.80 -13.40
C GLU A 140 29.51 6.62 -14.45
N ASN A 141 29.21 6.74 -15.76
CA ASN A 141 30.20 6.61 -16.83
C ASN A 141 30.02 7.70 -17.91
N PRO A 142 30.49 8.94 -17.68
CA PRO A 142 30.27 10.07 -18.58
C PRO A 142 31.08 10.00 -19.89
N ASP A 143 32.15 9.20 -19.94
CA ASP A 143 33.17 9.20 -21.02
C ASP A 143 33.07 7.98 -21.96
N ARG A 144 31.86 7.57 -22.37
CA ARG A 144 31.67 6.66 -23.52
C ARG A 144 30.74 7.27 -24.56
#